data_AF-A0A9E2VBG3-F1
#
_entry.id   AF-A0A9E2VBG3-F1
#
_cell.length_a   1.000
_cell.length_b   1.000
_cell.length_c   1.000
_cell.angle_alpha   90.00
_cell.angle_beta   90.00
_cell.angle_gamma   90.00
#
_symmetry.space_group_name_H-M   'P 1'
#
loop_
_entity.id
_entity.type
_entity.pdbx_description
1 polymer ?
#
loop_
_entity_poly.entity_id
_entity_poly.type
_entity_poly.pdbx_seq_one_letter_code
_entity_poly.pdbx_strand_id
1 'polypeptide(L)'
;MKNFMFLFLLAYITSCDRQVIIDLGTPPRRLVMSCTLDADSLVLVYVNRSVSSIDRNGAVAVTTAKVDVYENEVLLGSLTEGNAGYYKFNFKPQAGKTYRVDCAYENYERITAQTTLPYPVEIVSATIDTMGFVSEYGESVNLKMTIDDPGSEKNYYLIKLFYRDSSLLYNYPIFITSADPLFGQSNEFIIDDVTFNGKQRTFSFTMDKPDFQFQPIANYVFELHHLNYDAYQFAITYDRYLSNYNNPFSEPIQIYSNVSSMMGQLSGRARSTKALTP
;
A
#
# COMPACT_ATOMS: atom_id res chain seq x y z
N MET A 1 43.23 -31.71 -53.13
CA MET A 1 42.38 -31.44 -51.95
C MET A 1 42.64 -30.08 -51.28
N LYS A 2 43.43 -29.16 -51.85
CA LYS A 2 43.65 -27.80 -51.28
C LYS A 2 42.66 -26.73 -51.78
N ASN A 3 42.06 -26.91 -52.96
CA ASN A 3 41.17 -25.89 -53.55
C ASN A 3 39.70 -25.98 -53.10
N PHE A 4 39.28 -27.10 -52.50
CA PHE A 4 37.92 -27.25 -51.96
C PHE A 4 37.77 -26.64 -50.55
N MET A 5 38.88 -26.45 -49.84
CA MET A 5 38.89 -25.87 -48.48
C MET A 5 38.70 -24.35 -48.51
N PHE A 6 39.04 -23.69 -49.62
CA PHE A 6 38.87 -22.24 -49.78
C PHE A 6 37.42 -21.85 -50.12
N LEU A 7 36.67 -22.75 -50.78
CA LEU A 7 35.27 -22.52 -51.13
C LEU A 7 34.33 -22.61 -49.92
N PHE A 8 34.68 -23.45 -48.93
CA PHE A 8 33.92 -23.56 -47.69
C PHE A 8 34.18 -22.40 -46.71
N LEU A 9 35.35 -21.76 -46.79
CA LEU A 9 35.70 -20.62 -45.94
C LEU A 9 34.99 -19.32 -46.39
N LEU A 10 34.67 -19.19 -47.68
CA LEU A 10 33.95 -18.02 -48.22
C LEU A 10 32.45 -18.01 -47.86
N ALA A 11 31.87 -19.15 -47.48
CA ALA A 11 30.44 -19.23 -47.12
C ALA A 11 30.13 -18.65 -45.73
N TYR A 12 31.12 -18.60 -44.83
CA TYR A 12 30.92 -18.14 -43.44
C TYR A 12 30.91 -16.61 -43.26
N ILE A 13 31.29 -15.84 -44.29
CA ILE A 13 31.30 -14.36 -44.23
C ILE A 13 30.00 -13.71 -44.73
N THR A 14 28.97 -14.51 -45.05
CA THR A 14 27.65 -14.00 -45.49
C THR A 14 26.58 -14.02 -44.40
N SER A 15 26.98 -14.01 -43.10
CA SER A 15 26.04 -13.72 -42.01
C SER A 15 25.63 -12.26 -42.07
N CYS A 16 24.67 -11.96 -42.94
CA CYS A 16 23.98 -10.69 -42.95
C CYS A 16 23.06 -10.69 -41.74
N ASP A 17 23.60 -10.30 -40.58
CA ASP A 17 22.81 -10.05 -39.38
C ASP A 17 21.85 -8.91 -39.70
N ARG A 18 20.63 -9.29 -40.08
CA ARG A 18 19.53 -8.34 -40.24
C ARG A 18 19.18 -7.89 -38.83
N GLN A 19 19.79 -6.79 -38.39
CA GLN A 19 19.39 -6.11 -37.17
C GLN A 19 17.93 -5.70 -37.34
N VAL A 20 17.04 -6.47 -36.72
CA VAL A 20 15.64 -6.08 -36.55
C VAL A 20 15.67 -4.97 -35.51
N ILE A 21 15.76 -3.73 -35.97
CA ILE A 21 15.52 -2.57 -35.11
C ILE A 21 14.02 -2.60 -34.82
N ILE A 22 13.65 -3.16 -33.67
CA ILE A 22 12.30 -3.05 -33.15
C ILE A 22 12.19 -1.63 -32.59
N ASP A 23 11.61 -0.73 -33.37
CA ASP A 23 11.15 0.55 -32.85
C ASP A 23 9.94 0.28 -31.95
N LEU A 24 10.18 0.16 -30.66
CA LEU A 24 9.13 0.00 -29.65
C LEU A 24 8.34 1.31 -29.43
N GLY A 25 8.74 2.41 -30.07
CA GLY A 25 8.28 3.75 -29.76
C GLY A 25 8.58 4.11 -28.30
N THR A 26 8.27 5.36 -27.93
CA THR A 26 8.07 5.66 -26.51
C THR A 26 6.59 5.44 -26.21
N PRO A 27 6.22 4.54 -25.29
CA PRO A 27 4.81 4.36 -24.95
C PRO A 27 4.22 5.70 -24.49
N PRO A 28 2.98 6.03 -24.87
CA PRO A 28 2.36 7.27 -24.46
C PRO A 28 2.29 7.32 -22.93
N ARG A 29 2.62 8.48 -22.36
CA ARG A 29 2.50 8.70 -20.91
C ARG A 29 1.03 8.55 -20.52
N ARG A 30 0.75 7.86 -19.42
CA ARG A 30 -0.60 7.66 -18.88
C ARG A 30 -0.80 8.50 -17.62
N LEU A 31 -2.05 8.82 -17.31
CA LEU A 31 -2.41 9.34 -16.00
C LEU A 31 -2.36 8.23 -14.95
N VAL A 32 -1.88 8.60 -13.78
CA VAL A 32 -1.80 7.78 -12.58
C VAL A 32 -2.58 8.51 -11.49
N MET A 33 -3.48 7.80 -10.81
CA MET A 33 -4.30 8.35 -9.75
C MET A 33 -4.15 7.50 -8.48
N SER A 34 -3.82 8.14 -7.36
CA SER A 34 -3.65 7.46 -6.09
C SER A 34 -4.48 8.13 -5.01
N CYS A 35 -5.33 7.36 -4.33
CA CYS A 35 -6.15 7.82 -3.24
C CYS A 35 -6.49 6.65 -2.30
N THR A 36 -6.28 6.84 -1.00
CA THR A 36 -6.81 5.93 0.02
C THR A 36 -7.83 6.71 0.84
N LEU A 37 -9.08 6.29 0.74
CA LEU A 37 -10.19 6.79 1.52
C LEU A 37 -10.10 6.25 2.94
N ASP A 38 -10.31 7.13 3.90
CA ASP A 38 -10.29 6.82 5.33
C ASP A 38 -11.46 7.57 5.96
N ALA A 39 -12.29 6.87 6.73
CA ALA A 39 -13.52 7.44 7.31
C ALA A 39 -13.24 8.67 8.20
N ASP A 40 -12.02 8.75 8.77
CA ASP A 40 -11.63 9.84 9.66
C ASP A 40 -11.03 11.05 8.94
N SER A 41 -10.71 10.91 7.64
CA SER A 41 -9.90 11.89 6.88
C SER A 41 -10.65 12.48 5.69
N LEU A 42 -10.19 13.65 5.25
CA LEU A 42 -10.69 14.26 4.02
C LEU A 42 -10.19 13.50 2.79
N VAL A 43 -10.99 13.51 1.72
CA VAL A 43 -10.58 12.92 0.44
C VAL A 43 -9.42 13.72 -0.15
N LEU A 44 -8.30 13.03 -0.40
CA LEU A 44 -7.10 13.55 -1.01
C LEU A 44 -6.69 12.63 -2.17
N VAL A 45 -6.72 13.14 -3.39
CA VAL A 45 -6.37 12.39 -4.60
C VAL A 45 -5.08 12.97 -5.17
N TYR A 46 -4.09 12.12 -5.41
CA TYR A 46 -2.86 12.50 -6.08
C TYR A 46 -2.92 12.08 -7.55
N VAL A 47 -2.63 13.01 -8.46
CA VAL A 47 -2.61 12.76 -9.91
C VAL A 47 -1.25 13.12 -10.49
N ASN A 48 -0.64 12.15 -11.16
CA ASN A 48 0.66 12.30 -11.81
C ASN A 48 0.70 11.57 -13.15
N ARG A 49 1.81 11.73 -13.88
CA ARG A 49 2.08 11.03 -15.13
C ARG A 49 2.97 9.82 -14.89
N SER A 50 2.73 8.75 -15.63
CA SER A 50 3.62 7.59 -15.68
C SER A 50 4.99 8.03 -16.22
N VAL A 51 6.05 7.48 -15.64
CA VAL A 51 7.43 7.66 -16.12
C VAL A 51 7.87 6.43 -16.89
N SER A 52 8.70 6.63 -17.92
CA SER A 52 9.39 5.53 -18.59
C SER A 52 10.48 4.98 -17.66
N SER A 53 10.80 3.69 -17.77
CA SER A 53 11.90 3.06 -17.00
C SER A 53 13.27 3.69 -17.29
N ILE A 54 13.41 4.43 -18.40
CA ILE A 54 14.64 5.12 -18.82
C ILE A 54 14.64 6.59 -18.38
N ASP A 55 13.48 7.14 -18.00
CA ASP A 55 13.38 8.55 -17.56
C ASP A 55 13.95 8.67 -16.15
N ARG A 56 14.98 9.52 -16.00
CA ARG A 56 15.60 9.79 -14.69
C ARG A 56 14.85 10.86 -13.90
N ASN A 57 13.91 11.54 -14.54
CA ASN A 57 13.03 12.49 -13.87
C ASN A 57 11.89 11.69 -13.24
N GLY A 58 11.67 11.88 -11.94
CA GLY A 58 10.59 11.22 -11.21
C GLY A 58 9.20 11.55 -11.75
N ALA A 59 8.18 11.02 -11.10
CA ALA A 59 6.78 11.29 -11.45
C ALA A 59 6.49 12.79 -11.60
N VAL A 60 5.91 13.17 -12.74
CA VAL A 60 5.52 14.56 -13.01
C VAL A 60 4.08 14.76 -12.55
N ALA A 61 3.88 15.66 -11.60
CA ALA A 61 2.56 16.05 -11.10
C ALA A 61 1.68 16.62 -12.22
N VAL A 62 0.37 16.33 -12.16
CA VAL A 62 -0.61 16.90 -13.09
C VAL A 62 -1.41 17.97 -12.35
N THR A 63 -1.19 19.22 -12.73
CA THR A 63 -1.97 20.38 -12.30
C THR A 63 -3.10 20.66 -13.29
N THR A 64 -4.16 21.35 -12.87
CA THR A 64 -5.33 21.74 -13.67
C THR A 64 -6.18 20.60 -14.25
N ALA A 65 -6.06 19.38 -13.72
CA ALA A 65 -6.96 18.28 -14.08
C ALA A 65 -8.35 18.50 -13.49
N LYS A 66 -9.37 18.04 -14.20
CA LYS A 66 -10.73 17.93 -13.66
C LYS A 66 -10.84 16.61 -12.91
N VAL A 67 -11.03 16.67 -11.59
CA VAL A 67 -11.19 15.49 -10.74
C VAL A 67 -12.55 15.55 -10.06
N ASP A 68 -13.42 14.59 -10.34
CA ASP A 68 -14.80 14.51 -9.84
C ASP A 68 -14.94 13.29 -8.91
N VAL A 69 -15.65 13.42 -7.79
CA VAL A 69 -15.93 12.33 -6.85
C VAL A 69 -17.42 12.07 -6.71
N TYR A 70 -17.77 10.79 -6.67
CA TYR A 70 -19.14 10.28 -6.61
C TYR A 70 -19.30 9.38 -5.38
N GLU A 71 -20.48 9.38 -4.78
CA GLU A 71 -20.92 8.42 -3.77
C GLU A 71 -22.15 7.68 -4.29
N ASN A 72 -22.09 6.34 -4.34
CA ASN A 72 -23.17 5.49 -4.85
C ASN A 72 -23.74 6.00 -6.18
N GLU A 73 -22.86 6.27 -7.14
CA GLU A 73 -23.15 6.85 -8.47
C GLU A 73 -23.67 8.30 -8.51
N VAL A 74 -23.85 8.96 -7.37
CA VAL A 74 -24.26 10.37 -7.29
C VAL A 74 -23.03 11.26 -7.21
N LEU A 75 -22.92 12.24 -8.10
CA LEU A 75 -21.83 13.23 -8.08
C LEU A 75 -21.90 14.05 -6.79
N LEU A 76 -20.84 13.98 -5.98
CA LEU A 76 -20.69 14.87 -4.81
C LEU A 76 -20.12 16.23 -5.24
N GLY A 77 -19.19 16.24 -6.19
CA GLY A 77 -18.60 17.46 -6.73
C GLY A 77 -17.22 17.26 -7.32
N SER A 78 -16.61 18.37 -7.75
CA SER A 78 -15.24 18.42 -8.23
C SER A 78 -14.28 18.76 -7.09
N LEU A 79 -13.12 18.10 -7.06
CA LEU A 79 -12.05 18.36 -6.10
C LEU A 79 -11.33 19.67 -6.45
N THR A 80 -10.90 20.38 -5.40
CA THR A 80 -10.09 21.58 -5.53
C THR A 80 -8.63 21.20 -5.63
N GLU A 81 -7.94 21.72 -6.65
CA GLU A 81 -6.50 21.58 -6.79
C GLU A 81 -5.76 22.20 -5.60
N GLY A 82 -4.82 21.45 -5.04
CA GLY A 82 -3.87 21.88 -4.03
C GLY A 82 -2.47 22.04 -4.62
N ASN A 83 -1.45 21.59 -3.89
CA ASN A 83 -0.07 21.68 -4.35
C ASN A 83 0.39 20.39 -5.01
N ALA A 84 1.30 20.50 -5.99
CA ALA A 84 2.04 19.37 -6.55
C ALA A 84 1.16 18.18 -6.99
N GLY A 85 0.04 18.43 -7.68
CA GLY A 85 -0.83 17.38 -8.22
C GLY A 85 -1.76 16.72 -7.21
N TYR A 86 -1.84 17.24 -5.98
CA TYR A 86 -2.85 16.83 -5.01
C TYR A 86 -4.14 17.61 -5.20
N TYR A 87 -5.28 16.92 -5.18
CA TYR A 87 -6.64 17.46 -5.27
C TYR A 87 -7.38 17.08 -3.99
N LYS A 88 -8.14 18.01 -3.42
CA LYS A 88 -8.80 17.88 -2.12
C LYS A 88 -10.31 18.03 -2.25
N PHE A 89 -11.06 17.19 -1.55
CA PHE A 89 -12.48 17.38 -1.32
C PHE A 89 -12.74 17.49 0.18
N ASN A 90 -13.44 18.55 0.62
CA ASN A 90 -13.77 18.72 2.03
C ASN A 90 -14.99 17.87 2.42
N PHE A 91 -14.79 16.55 2.39
CA PHE A 91 -15.80 15.54 2.67
C PHE A 91 -15.13 14.38 3.38
N LYS A 92 -15.81 13.83 4.39
CA LYS A 92 -15.39 12.63 5.10
C LYS A 92 -16.20 11.44 4.57
N PRO A 93 -15.57 10.45 3.92
CA PRO A 93 -16.28 9.29 3.42
C PRO A 93 -16.86 8.46 4.56
N GLN A 94 -17.97 7.79 4.30
CA GLN A 94 -18.71 6.99 5.28
C GLN A 94 -18.53 5.50 5.01
N ALA A 95 -18.45 4.71 6.09
CA ALA A 95 -18.36 3.27 6.01
C ALA A 95 -19.56 2.67 5.25
N GLY A 96 -19.31 1.59 4.50
CA GLY A 96 -20.31 0.88 3.70
C GLY A 96 -20.73 1.60 2.41
N LYS A 97 -20.23 2.82 2.15
CA LYS A 97 -20.52 3.56 0.91
C LYS A 97 -19.49 3.25 -0.16
N THR A 98 -19.95 3.27 -1.41
CA THR A 98 -19.10 3.11 -2.59
C THR A 98 -18.75 4.47 -3.17
N TYR A 99 -17.47 4.69 -3.44
CA TYR A 99 -16.94 5.93 -3.99
C TYR A 99 -16.28 5.67 -5.33
N ARG A 100 -16.53 6.57 -6.28
CA ARG A 100 -15.88 6.59 -7.60
C ARG A 100 -15.17 7.93 -7.80
N VAL A 101 -13.98 7.90 -8.37
CA VAL A 101 -13.24 9.11 -8.74
C VAL A 101 -12.95 9.08 -10.23
N ASP A 102 -13.36 10.14 -10.93
CA ASP A 102 -13.03 10.37 -12.33
C ASP A 102 -11.97 11.46 -12.44
N CYS A 103 -10.97 11.25 -13.28
CA CYS A 103 -9.97 12.27 -13.59
C CYS A 103 -9.85 12.45 -15.11
N ALA A 104 -9.93 13.70 -15.55
CA ALA A 104 -9.73 14.11 -16.94
C ALA A 104 -8.67 15.22 -17.01
N TYR A 105 -7.77 15.09 -17.98
CA TYR A 105 -6.74 16.08 -18.27
C TYR A 105 -6.50 16.16 -19.79
N GLU A 106 -6.16 17.33 -20.29
CA GLU A 106 -6.09 17.61 -21.73
C GLU A 106 -5.09 16.68 -22.44
N ASN A 107 -5.49 16.11 -23.58
CA ASN A 107 -4.69 15.16 -24.38
C ASN A 107 -4.36 13.82 -23.69
N TYR A 108 -5.06 13.47 -22.60
CA TYR A 108 -4.98 12.16 -21.96
C TYR A 108 -6.35 11.47 -21.97
N GLU A 109 -6.33 10.13 -21.98
CA GLU A 109 -7.54 9.34 -21.73
C GLU A 109 -8.07 9.62 -20.32
N ARG A 110 -9.40 9.74 -20.18
CA ARG A 110 -10.06 9.85 -18.88
C ARG A 110 -9.82 8.56 -18.10
N ILE A 111 -9.45 8.72 -16.83
CA ILE A 111 -9.28 7.59 -15.92
C ILE A 111 -10.37 7.59 -14.84
N THR A 112 -10.75 6.39 -14.40
CA THR A 112 -11.74 6.17 -13.34
C THR A 112 -11.26 5.07 -12.41
N ALA A 113 -11.63 5.14 -11.15
CA ALA A 113 -11.49 4.06 -10.18
C ALA A 113 -12.67 4.09 -9.20
N GLN A 114 -13.02 2.93 -8.64
CA GLN A 114 -14.13 2.79 -7.71
C GLN A 114 -13.77 1.82 -6.59
N THR A 115 -14.23 2.11 -5.38
CA THR A 115 -13.96 1.30 -4.19
C THR A 115 -15.07 1.46 -3.16
N THR A 116 -15.19 0.51 -2.23
CA THR A 116 -16.17 0.57 -1.13
C THR A 116 -15.46 0.69 0.20
N LEU A 117 -15.84 1.67 1.03
CA LEU A 117 -15.21 1.86 2.33
C LEU A 117 -15.68 0.77 3.31
N PRO A 118 -14.78 0.03 3.99
CA PRO A 118 -15.18 -1.00 4.93
C PRO A 118 -15.74 -0.39 6.22
N TYR A 119 -16.50 -1.16 6.99
CA TYR A 119 -16.86 -0.79 8.36
C TYR A 119 -15.65 -0.91 9.30
N PRO A 120 -15.52 -0.06 10.32
CA PRO A 120 -14.45 -0.21 11.30
C PRO A 120 -14.60 -1.52 12.08
N VAL A 121 -13.48 -2.19 12.33
CA VAL A 121 -13.39 -3.31 13.29
C VAL A 121 -12.68 -2.79 14.53
N GLU A 122 -13.29 -3.05 15.69
CA GLU A 122 -12.76 -2.55 16.96
C GLU A 122 -11.64 -3.44 17.52
N ILE A 123 -10.70 -2.80 18.21
CA ILE A 123 -9.72 -3.53 19.02
C ILE A 123 -10.39 -3.80 20.38
N VAL A 124 -10.66 -5.07 20.67
CA VAL A 124 -11.31 -5.51 21.92
C VAL A 124 -10.36 -5.35 23.10
N SER A 125 -9.09 -5.69 22.96
CA SER A 125 -8.09 -5.51 24.01
C SER A 125 -6.68 -5.30 23.44
N ALA A 126 -5.85 -4.61 24.21
CA ALA A 126 -4.47 -4.27 23.88
C ALA A 126 -3.67 -4.28 25.18
N THR A 127 -2.88 -5.32 25.41
CA THR A 127 -2.18 -5.53 26.69
C THR A 127 -0.68 -5.69 26.51
N ILE A 128 0.09 -5.34 27.54
CA ILE A 128 1.54 -5.51 27.60
C ILE A 128 1.95 -6.29 28.83
N ASP A 129 2.73 -7.35 28.65
CA ASP A 129 3.44 -7.98 29.75
C ASP A 129 4.74 -7.22 30.01
N THR A 130 4.72 -6.44 31.09
CA THR A 130 5.86 -5.61 31.50
C THR A 130 7.05 -6.42 32.06
N MET A 131 6.85 -7.71 32.36
CA MET A 131 7.95 -8.61 32.68
C MET A 131 8.81 -8.80 31.42
N GLY A 132 9.92 -8.08 31.39
CA GLY A 132 10.88 -8.15 30.30
C GLY A 132 11.53 -9.53 30.22
N PHE A 133 11.92 -9.93 29.02
CA PHE A 133 12.76 -11.09 28.78
C PHE A 133 13.94 -10.71 27.90
N VAL A 134 15.01 -11.49 27.95
CA VAL A 134 16.19 -11.23 27.11
C VAL A 134 15.98 -11.88 25.75
N SER A 135 16.06 -11.08 24.69
CA SER A 135 16.09 -11.51 23.30
C SER A 135 17.48 -11.25 22.70
N GLU A 136 17.67 -11.58 21.42
CA GLU A 136 18.90 -11.29 20.68
C GLU A 136 19.23 -9.79 20.59
N TYR A 137 18.20 -8.93 20.68
CA TYR A 137 18.32 -7.47 20.53
C TYR A 137 18.35 -6.71 21.87
N GLY A 138 18.26 -7.41 23.00
CA GLY A 138 18.27 -6.82 24.33
C GLY A 138 17.06 -7.24 25.18
N GLU A 139 16.64 -6.37 26.10
CA GLU A 139 15.42 -6.62 26.88
C GLU A 139 14.19 -6.32 26.01
N SER A 140 13.25 -7.26 25.95
CA SER A 140 12.03 -7.19 25.16
C SER A 140 10.80 -7.48 26.01
N VAL A 141 9.63 -7.08 25.54
CA VAL A 141 8.33 -7.26 26.21
C VAL A 141 7.30 -7.83 25.24
N ASN A 142 6.36 -8.60 25.78
CA ASN A 142 5.29 -9.21 24.99
C ASN A 142 4.05 -8.32 24.98
N LEU A 143 3.43 -8.21 23.81
CA LEU A 143 2.20 -7.48 23.57
C LEU A 143 1.12 -8.44 23.09
N LYS A 144 -0.13 -8.17 23.43
CA LYS A 144 -1.29 -8.84 22.85
C LYS A 144 -2.30 -7.83 22.35
N MET A 145 -2.83 -8.07 21.16
CA MET A 145 -3.98 -7.37 20.61
C MET A 145 -5.10 -8.38 20.39
N THR A 146 -6.32 -8.07 20.78
CA THR A 146 -7.51 -8.88 20.42
C THR A 146 -8.47 -8.07 19.58
N ILE A 147 -8.99 -8.68 18.52
CA ILE A 147 -10.06 -8.13 17.66
C ILE A 147 -11.25 -9.10 17.64
N ASP A 148 -12.43 -8.58 17.33
CA ASP A 148 -13.62 -9.39 17.03
C ASP A 148 -13.93 -9.28 15.54
N ASP A 149 -13.64 -10.34 14.80
CA ASP A 149 -13.74 -10.36 13.33
C ASP A 149 -15.20 -10.61 12.88
N PRO A 150 -15.76 -9.75 12.00
CA PRO A 150 -17.13 -9.91 11.51
C PRO A 150 -17.23 -11.03 10.47
N GLY A 151 -18.01 -12.08 10.77
CA GLY A 151 -18.05 -13.30 9.94
C GLY A 151 -18.86 -13.26 8.65
N SER A 152 -19.42 -12.11 8.28
CA SER A 152 -20.33 -11.99 7.12
C SER A 152 -19.61 -11.88 5.78
N GLU A 153 -18.35 -11.47 5.79
CA GLU A 153 -17.53 -11.27 4.60
C GLU A 153 -16.06 -11.58 4.90
N LYS A 154 -15.24 -11.68 3.84
CA LYS A 154 -13.79 -11.87 3.99
C LYS A 154 -13.16 -10.53 4.37
N ASN A 155 -12.44 -10.49 5.48
CA ASN A 155 -11.81 -9.29 6.01
C ASN A 155 -10.30 -9.29 5.83
N TYR A 156 -9.74 -8.07 5.79
CA TYR A 156 -8.30 -7.84 5.59
C TYR A 156 -7.80 -6.79 6.56
N TYR A 157 -6.63 -7.01 7.15
CA TYR A 157 -6.14 -6.15 8.22
C TYR A 157 -4.70 -5.72 8.02
N LEU A 158 -4.38 -4.51 8.45
CA LEU A 158 -3.03 -4.03 8.67
C LEU A 158 -2.89 -3.58 10.13
N ILE A 159 -1.91 -4.15 10.82
CA ILE A 159 -1.64 -3.87 12.24
C ILE A 159 -0.37 -3.03 12.35
N LYS A 160 -0.45 -1.95 13.13
CA LYS A 160 0.69 -1.09 13.44
C LYS A 160 0.72 -0.76 14.93
N LEU A 161 1.91 -0.51 15.46
CA LEU A 161 2.10 0.05 16.80
C LEU A 161 2.78 1.41 16.68
N PHE A 162 2.28 2.38 17.44
CA PHE A 162 2.84 3.72 17.49
C PHE A 162 3.07 4.16 18.92
N TYR A 163 4.10 4.97 19.13
CA TYR A 163 4.23 5.80 20.31
C TYR A 163 3.65 7.19 20.01
N ARG A 164 2.66 7.60 20.79
CA ARG A 164 1.95 8.87 20.70
C ARG A 164 2.23 9.71 21.93
N ASP A 165 2.98 10.78 21.74
CA ASP A 165 3.21 11.78 22.77
C ASP A 165 2.56 13.09 22.31
N SER A 166 1.69 13.65 23.14
CA SER A 166 0.99 14.91 22.85
C SER A 166 1.90 16.11 22.60
N SER A 167 3.16 16.03 23.04
CA SER A 167 4.18 17.07 22.78
C SER A 167 4.84 16.96 21.40
N LEU A 168 4.66 15.82 20.72
CA LEU A 168 5.30 15.53 19.44
C LEU A 168 4.36 15.85 18.28
N LEU A 169 4.94 16.37 17.19
CA LEU A 169 4.20 16.71 15.97
C LEU A 169 3.70 15.47 15.21
N TYR A 170 4.31 14.31 15.47
CA TYR A 170 4.05 13.06 14.74
C TYR A 170 4.04 11.87 15.69
N ASN A 171 3.26 10.85 15.33
CA ASN A 171 3.29 9.54 15.97
C ASN A 171 4.53 8.77 15.47
N TYR A 172 5.27 8.15 16.38
CA TYR A 172 6.46 7.38 16.03
C TYR A 172 6.10 5.91 15.84
N PRO A 173 6.32 5.30 14.66
CA PRO A 173 6.11 3.87 14.48
C PRO A 173 7.06 3.09 15.38
N ILE A 174 6.54 2.09 16.06
CA ILE A 174 7.33 1.16 16.88
C ILE A 174 7.50 -0.13 16.10
N PHE A 175 8.74 -0.56 15.97
CA PHE A 175 9.04 -1.86 15.40
C PHE A 175 8.57 -2.96 16.35
N ILE A 176 7.77 -3.88 15.81
CA ILE A 176 7.30 -5.06 16.53
C ILE A 176 7.60 -6.29 15.67
N THR A 177 7.73 -7.44 16.31
CA THR A 177 7.89 -8.74 15.65
C THR A 177 6.79 -9.68 16.10
N SER A 178 6.53 -10.73 15.34
CA SER A 178 5.62 -11.80 15.75
C SER A 178 6.16 -13.14 15.30
N ALA A 179 6.02 -14.15 16.16
CA ALA A 179 6.29 -15.55 15.80
C ALA A 179 5.05 -16.23 15.17
N ASP A 180 3.95 -15.49 15.01
CA ASP A 180 2.73 -16.01 14.39
C ASP A 180 2.96 -16.25 12.89
N PRO A 181 2.80 -17.50 12.41
CA PRO A 181 3.07 -17.84 11.02
C PRO A 181 2.17 -17.11 10.01
N LEU A 182 1.07 -16.50 10.47
CA LEU A 182 0.17 -15.70 9.61
C LEU A 182 0.87 -14.50 8.95
N PHE A 183 1.89 -13.93 9.57
CA PHE A 183 2.55 -12.72 9.07
C PHE A 183 3.66 -12.99 8.05
N GLY A 184 4.09 -14.24 7.91
CA GLY A 184 5.07 -14.66 6.91
C GLY A 184 6.36 -13.81 6.91
N GLN A 185 6.86 -13.49 5.72
CA GLN A 185 8.06 -12.68 5.47
C GLN A 185 7.70 -11.26 4.97
N SER A 186 6.55 -10.72 5.35
CA SER A 186 6.17 -9.35 4.98
C SER A 186 6.85 -8.33 5.89
N ASN A 187 7.20 -7.15 5.36
CA ASN A 187 7.73 -6.07 6.20
C ASN A 187 6.64 -5.38 7.02
N GLU A 188 5.37 -5.58 6.66
CA GLU A 188 4.21 -5.05 7.38
C GLU A 188 3.30 -6.19 7.86
N PHE A 189 2.56 -5.97 8.95
CA PHE A 189 1.61 -6.96 9.47
C PHE A 189 0.28 -6.89 8.69
N ILE A 190 0.33 -7.24 7.41
CA ILE A 190 -0.83 -7.29 6.50
C ILE A 190 -1.35 -8.74 6.43
N ILE A 191 -2.61 -8.96 6.76
CA ILE A 191 -3.21 -10.30 6.85
C ILE A 191 -4.62 -10.35 6.26
N ASP A 192 -5.05 -11.55 5.87
CA ASP A 192 -6.46 -11.88 5.68
C ASP A 192 -6.98 -12.73 6.85
N ASP A 193 -8.30 -12.84 6.95
CA ASP A 193 -8.99 -13.53 8.03
C ASP A 193 -9.23 -15.03 7.79
N VAL A 194 -8.60 -15.65 6.79
CA VAL A 194 -8.95 -17.02 6.34
C VAL A 194 -8.91 -18.04 7.49
N THR A 195 -8.06 -17.83 8.49
CA THR A 195 -7.91 -18.73 9.64
C THR A 195 -8.76 -18.36 10.86
N PHE A 196 -9.41 -17.20 10.88
CA PHE A 196 -10.18 -16.69 12.02
C PHE A 196 -11.49 -15.97 11.67
N ASN A 197 -11.97 -16.07 10.42
CA ASN A 197 -13.22 -15.44 9.96
C ASN A 197 -14.40 -15.70 10.93
N GLY A 198 -15.07 -14.62 11.35
CA GLY A 198 -16.21 -14.63 12.25
C GLY A 198 -15.89 -14.98 13.70
N LYS A 199 -14.62 -14.89 14.11
CA LYS A 199 -14.17 -15.25 15.45
C LYS A 199 -13.29 -14.17 16.04
N GLN A 200 -13.34 -14.09 17.36
CA GLN A 200 -12.36 -13.34 18.12
C GLN A 200 -10.95 -13.91 17.90
N ARG A 201 -9.98 -13.03 17.67
CA ARG A 201 -8.58 -13.39 17.45
C ARG A 201 -7.66 -12.52 18.28
N THR A 202 -6.78 -13.17 19.05
CA THR A 202 -5.69 -12.51 19.79
C THR A 202 -4.36 -12.70 19.07
N PHE A 203 -3.73 -11.63 18.63
CA PHE A 203 -2.38 -11.62 18.06
C PHE A 203 -1.34 -11.34 19.14
N SER A 204 -0.18 -11.97 19.04
CA SER A 204 0.95 -11.77 19.95
C SER A 204 2.10 -11.11 19.21
N PHE A 205 2.67 -10.08 19.82
CA PHE A 205 3.82 -9.36 19.28
C PHE A 205 4.90 -9.18 20.35
N THR A 206 6.11 -8.88 19.90
CA THR A 206 7.24 -8.53 20.75
C THR A 206 7.77 -7.18 20.30
N MET A 207 8.15 -6.33 21.26
CA MET A 207 8.92 -5.10 20.99
C MET A 207 10.09 -5.00 21.96
N ASP A 208 11.06 -4.17 21.62
CA ASP A 208 12.13 -3.80 22.55
C ASP A 208 11.52 -3.08 23.76
N LYS A 209 11.99 -3.43 24.96
CA LYS A 209 11.46 -2.88 26.19
C LYS A 209 11.90 -1.42 26.34
N PRO A 210 10.96 -0.47 26.36
CA PRO A 210 11.28 0.91 26.63
C PRO A 210 11.46 1.18 28.12
N ASP A 211 12.04 2.32 28.45
CA ASP A 211 12.01 2.83 29.81
C ASP A 211 10.63 3.45 30.10
N PHE A 212 9.76 2.67 30.73
CA PHE A 212 8.40 3.07 31.05
C PHE A 212 8.31 4.25 32.04
N GLN A 213 9.41 4.65 32.70
CA GLN A 213 9.43 5.87 33.51
C GLN A 213 9.36 7.12 32.63
N PHE A 214 9.97 7.08 31.44
CA PHE A 214 10.00 8.20 30.49
C PHE A 214 9.04 8.00 29.32
N GLN A 215 8.63 6.77 29.05
CA GLN A 215 7.73 6.39 27.96
C GLN A 215 6.52 5.65 28.52
N PRO A 216 5.49 6.37 29.02
CA PRO A 216 4.32 5.75 29.64
C PRO A 216 3.65 4.72 28.73
N ILE A 217 3.25 3.58 29.29
CA ILE A 217 2.61 2.48 28.54
C ILE A 217 1.40 2.96 27.73
N ALA A 218 0.59 3.86 28.29
CA ALA A 218 -0.62 4.39 27.63
C ALA A 218 -0.33 5.17 26.33
N ASN A 219 0.91 5.62 26.12
CA ASN A 219 1.32 6.29 24.89
C ASN A 219 1.63 5.31 23.76
N TYR A 220 1.81 4.02 24.06
CA TYR A 220 1.91 2.98 23.05
C TYR A 220 0.51 2.58 22.61
N VAL A 221 0.18 2.87 21.35
CA VAL A 221 -1.15 2.73 20.79
C VAL A 221 -1.08 1.79 19.60
N PHE A 222 -1.76 0.67 19.72
CA PHE A 222 -2.05 -0.16 18.58
C PHE A 222 -3.03 0.54 17.65
N GLU A 223 -2.80 0.40 16.35
CA GLU A 223 -3.63 0.91 15.28
C GLU A 223 -3.97 -0.25 14.34
N LEU A 224 -5.26 -0.55 14.23
CA LEU A 224 -5.81 -1.57 13.34
C LEU A 224 -6.47 -0.86 12.16
N HIS A 225 -6.05 -1.19 10.94
CA HIS A 225 -6.74 -0.78 9.72
C HIS A 225 -7.53 -1.98 9.20
N HIS A 226 -8.85 -1.87 9.20
CA HIS A 226 -9.68 -2.77 8.40
C HIS A 226 -9.63 -2.28 6.95
N LEU A 227 -9.03 -3.08 6.08
CA LEU A 227 -8.79 -2.77 4.68
C LEU A 227 -9.89 -3.40 3.83
N ASN A 228 -10.36 -2.68 2.82
CA ASN A 228 -11.10 -3.34 1.76
C ASN A 228 -10.15 -4.12 0.85
N TYR A 229 -10.74 -4.87 -0.09
CA TYR A 229 -9.97 -5.70 -1.03
C TYR A 229 -8.91 -4.89 -1.81
N ASP A 230 -9.26 -3.71 -2.32
CA ASP A 230 -8.37 -2.90 -3.14
C ASP A 230 -7.17 -2.39 -2.32
N ALA A 231 -7.41 -1.95 -1.07
CA ALA A 231 -6.37 -1.53 -0.14
C ALA A 231 -5.43 -2.69 0.20
N TYR A 232 -6.01 -3.87 0.48
CA TYR A 232 -5.25 -5.08 0.78
C TYR A 232 -4.37 -5.50 -0.40
N GLN A 233 -4.94 -5.61 -1.61
CA GLN A 233 -4.18 -6.00 -2.81
C GLN A 233 -3.07 -5.01 -3.14
N PHE A 234 -3.35 -3.71 -3.01
CA PHE A 234 -2.32 -2.68 -3.16
C PHE A 234 -1.20 -2.85 -2.13
N ALA A 235 -1.53 -3.00 -0.85
CA ALA A 235 -0.56 -3.14 0.22
C ALA A 235 0.34 -4.37 0.05
N ILE A 236 -0.23 -5.55 -0.23
CA ILE A 236 0.57 -6.79 -0.37
C ILE A 236 1.45 -6.78 -1.63
N THR A 237 0.97 -6.22 -2.74
CA THR A 237 1.75 -6.17 -3.99
C THR A 237 2.84 -5.10 -3.90
N TYR A 238 2.57 -3.99 -3.21
CA TYR A 238 3.56 -2.96 -2.94
C TYR A 238 4.64 -3.42 -1.97
N ASP A 239 4.28 -4.11 -0.87
CA ASP A 239 5.28 -4.70 0.05
C ASP A 239 6.16 -5.71 -0.68
N ARG A 240 5.58 -6.57 -1.52
CA ARG A 240 6.37 -7.52 -2.33
C ARG A 240 7.30 -6.80 -3.31
N TYR A 241 6.83 -5.72 -3.94
CA TYR A 241 7.65 -4.88 -4.81
C TYR A 241 8.85 -4.30 -4.05
N LEU A 242 8.64 -3.77 -2.84
CA LEU A 242 9.71 -3.24 -2.00
C LEU A 242 10.70 -4.33 -1.55
N SER A 243 10.20 -5.51 -1.18
CA SER A 243 11.05 -6.65 -0.79
C SER A 243 11.93 -7.19 -1.91
N ASN A 244 11.58 -6.90 -3.17
CA ASN A 244 12.38 -7.26 -4.34
C ASN A 244 13.11 -6.06 -4.96
N TYR A 245 12.96 -4.86 -4.38
CA TYR A 245 13.61 -3.65 -4.84
C TYR A 245 15.13 -3.81 -4.69
N ASN A 246 15.85 -3.80 -5.82
CA ASN A 246 17.28 -4.12 -5.96
C ASN A 246 17.68 -5.60 -6.01
N ASN A 247 16.73 -6.54 -6.16
CA ASN A 247 17.09 -7.92 -6.49
C ASN A 247 17.20 -8.08 -8.03
N PRO A 248 18.41 -8.17 -8.61
CA PRO A 248 18.61 -8.23 -10.06
C PRO A 248 18.10 -9.52 -10.70
N PHE A 249 17.69 -10.51 -9.89
CA PHE A 249 17.14 -11.79 -10.34
C PHE A 249 15.64 -11.94 -10.03
N SER A 250 15.01 -10.91 -9.45
CA SER A 250 13.57 -10.93 -9.21
C SER A 250 12.79 -10.61 -10.48
N GLU A 251 11.69 -11.32 -10.70
CA GLU A 251 10.75 -10.96 -11.75
C GLU A 251 10.05 -9.63 -11.42
N PRO A 252 9.70 -8.81 -12.42
CA PRO A 252 8.95 -7.59 -12.19
C PRO A 252 7.63 -7.87 -11.48
N ILE A 253 7.44 -7.23 -10.32
CA ILE A 253 6.18 -7.34 -9.58
C ILE A 253 5.23 -6.27 -10.08
N GLN A 254 4.08 -6.71 -10.59
CA GLN A 254 2.98 -5.81 -10.90
C GLN A 254 2.32 -5.36 -9.60
N ILE A 255 2.42 -4.07 -9.31
CA ILE A 255 1.65 -3.43 -8.24
C ILE A 255 0.18 -3.43 -8.68
N TYR A 256 -0.71 -3.81 -7.76
CA TYR A 256 -2.14 -3.82 -7.99
C TYR A 256 -2.66 -2.44 -8.39
N SER A 257 -3.65 -2.42 -9.29
CA SER A 257 -4.36 -1.21 -9.70
C SER A 257 -5.81 -1.53 -10.04
N ASN A 258 -6.73 -0.68 -9.57
CA ASN A 258 -8.14 -0.64 -9.99
C ASN A 258 -8.48 0.64 -10.77
N VAL A 259 -7.47 1.39 -11.20
CA VAL A 259 -7.63 2.55 -12.07
C VAL A 259 -7.70 2.06 -13.51
N SER A 260 -8.59 2.62 -14.34
CA SER A 260 -8.76 2.19 -15.74
C SER A 260 -7.50 2.33 -16.62
N SER A 261 -6.52 3.13 -16.22
CA SER A 261 -5.19 3.21 -16.87
C SER A 261 -4.24 2.07 -16.52
N MET A 262 -4.65 1.19 -15.59
CA MET A 262 -3.85 0.14 -14.95
C MET A 262 -2.70 0.66 -14.08
N MET A 263 -2.77 1.93 -13.67
CA MET A 263 -1.73 2.58 -12.85
C MET A 263 -2.33 3.45 -11.75
N GLY A 264 -1.88 3.22 -10.51
CA GLY A 264 -2.40 3.90 -9.32
C GLY A 264 -3.51 3.09 -8.65
N GLN A 265 -4.21 3.66 -7.69
CA GLN A 265 -5.22 2.96 -6.90
C GLN A 265 -6.24 3.94 -6.30
N LEU A 266 -7.49 3.50 -6.18
CA LEU A 266 -8.47 4.06 -5.25
C LEU A 266 -8.86 2.96 -4.28
N SER A 267 -8.57 3.12 -3.00
CA SER A 267 -8.84 2.11 -1.98
C SER A 267 -9.48 2.70 -0.74
N GLY A 268 -9.97 1.83 0.15
CA GLY A 268 -10.67 2.23 1.35
C GLY A 268 -10.15 1.49 2.57
N ARG A 269 -10.06 2.21 3.69
CA ARG A 269 -9.81 1.62 5.00
C ARG A 269 -10.63 2.30 6.09
N ALA A 270 -10.88 1.57 7.16
CA ALA A 270 -11.40 2.10 8.40
C ALA A 270 -10.39 1.82 9.52
N ARG A 271 -10.24 2.77 10.44
CA ARG A 271 -9.21 2.72 11.47
C ARG A 271 -9.83 2.57 12.86
N SER A 272 -9.19 1.76 13.68
CA SER A 272 -9.43 1.64 15.11
C SER A 272 -8.11 1.74 15.86
N THR A 273 -8.13 2.28 17.08
CA THR A 273 -6.92 2.45 17.89
C THR A 273 -7.18 2.10 19.34
N LYS A 274 -6.18 1.50 20.01
CA LYS A 274 -6.25 1.20 21.44
C LYS A 274 -4.90 1.32 22.11
N ALA A 275 -4.85 2.09 23.19
CA ALA A 275 -3.67 2.20 24.03
C ALA A 275 -3.39 0.88 24.75
N LEU A 276 -2.12 0.54 24.92
CA LEU A 276 -1.70 -0.59 25.73
C LEU A 276 -2.06 -0.35 27.20
N THR A 277 -2.43 -1.44 27.88
CA THR A 277 -2.56 -1.50 29.34
C THR A 277 -1.73 -2.67 29.88
N PRO A 278 -1.25 -2.61 31.13
CA PRO A 278 -0.67 -3.78 31.79
C PRO A 278 -1.63 -4.98 31.84
#